data_AF-A0A1C7GR42-F1
#
_entry.id   AF-A0A1C7GR42-F1
#
_cell.length_a   1.000
_cell.length_b   1.000
_cell.length_c   1.000
_cell.angle_alpha   90.00
_cell.angle_beta   90.00
_cell.angle_gamma   90.00
#
_symmetry.space_group_name_H-M   'P 1'
#
loop_
_entity.id
_entity.type
_entity.pdbx_description
1 polymer ?
#
loop_
_entity_poly.entity_id
_entity_poly.type
_entity_poly.pdbx_seq_one_letter_code
_entity_poly.pdbx_strand_id
1 'polypeptide(L)'
;MRKKKWIATLVIIVIILTLVFGIPLIINELYKKGPGYITVWDGADMLSFYGTMLGTGATILALVITIAFTRKQIIRESYLKSEDEKWAKIESVFAAALDTINPMRPLTLTMGTGHTDPSAAIFTLQKHIISCKTAADQVNAYLNTKDYPKVKGLIDAIAALTEQIEPILQEEVKEYTKTRDLAGRDNAEKVLAMALQNPHVFPRENLDFSNKIIENTNGVQLDDIVEAINKLNGEIISIYHNVYRPLLQLKGSTFETVNTETQKEADNILRIWGRKPCPPLNGSEKKK
;
A
#
# COMPACT_ATOMS: atom_id res chain seq x y z
N MET A 1 3.76 -41.24 4.84
CA MET A 1 4.63 -40.41 5.73
C MET A 1 4.80 -40.92 7.17
N ARG A 2 3.82 -41.59 7.82
CA ARG A 2 3.97 -42.07 9.21
C ARG A 2 4.95 -43.25 9.40
N LYS A 3 5.03 -44.19 8.44
CA LYS A 3 5.90 -45.39 8.53
C LYS A 3 7.41 -45.07 8.60
N LYS A 4 7.90 -44.08 7.83
CA LYS A 4 9.32 -43.64 7.86
C LYS A 4 9.73 -43.02 9.20
N LYS A 5 8.82 -42.28 9.86
CA LYS A 5 9.10 -41.67 11.18
C LYS A 5 9.21 -42.74 12.27
N TRP A 6 8.33 -43.75 12.25
CA TRP A 6 8.33 -44.84 13.23
C TRP A 6 9.58 -45.73 13.16
N ILE A 7 10.04 -46.06 11.95
CA ILE A 7 11.28 -46.83 11.75
C ILE A 7 12.50 -46.04 12.25
N ALA A 8 12.57 -44.74 11.95
CA ALA A 8 13.64 -43.88 12.46
C ALA A 8 13.64 -43.81 14.00
N THR A 9 12.47 -43.72 14.64
CA THR A 9 12.34 -43.72 16.10
C THR A 9 12.79 -45.05 16.71
N LEU A 10 12.44 -46.19 16.09
CA LEU A 10 12.83 -47.52 16.58
C LEU A 10 14.34 -47.75 16.50
N VAL A 11 14.98 -47.30 15.41
CA VAL A 11 16.45 -47.36 15.26
C VAL A 11 17.15 -46.51 16.31
N ILE A 12 16.65 -45.29 16.60
CA ILE A 12 17.22 -44.43 17.65
C ILE A 12 17.12 -45.11 19.02
N ILE A 13 16.00 -45.75 19.34
CA ILE A 13 15.81 -46.46 20.62
C ILE A 13 16.78 -47.63 20.76
N VAL A 14 16.98 -48.43 19.70
CA VAL A 14 17.93 -49.54 19.70
C VAL A 14 19.37 -49.06 19.87
N ILE A 15 19.75 -47.96 19.21
CA ILE A 15 21.07 -47.33 19.38
C ILE A 15 21.25 -46.86 20.84
N ILE A 16 20.27 -46.19 21.42
CA ILE A 16 20.33 -45.74 22.82
C ILE A 16 20.46 -46.94 23.77
N LEU A 17 19.66 -48.00 23.59
CA LEU A 17 19.75 -49.22 24.38
C LEU A 17 21.13 -49.88 24.28
N THR A 18 21.71 -49.90 23.07
CA THR A 18 23.03 -50.49 22.84
C THR A 18 24.15 -49.63 23.44
N LEU A 19 23.99 -48.30 23.40
CA LEU A 19 24.94 -47.36 24.00
C LEU A 19 24.85 -47.36 25.54
N VAL A 20 23.64 -47.53 26.08
CA VAL A 20 23.38 -47.59 27.52
C VAL A 20 23.80 -48.92 28.12
N PHE A 21 23.41 -50.05 27.55
CA PHE A 21 23.68 -51.38 28.14
C PHE A 21 24.86 -52.10 27.47
N GLY A 22 25.04 -51.94 26.16
CA GLY A 22 26.06 -52.65 25.41
C GLY A 22 27.48 -52.16 25.69
N ILE A 23 27.71 -50.84 25.78
CA ILE A 23 29.05 -50.30 26.01
C ILE A 23 29.63 -50.72 27.38
N PRO A 24 28.90 -50.61 28.52
CA PRO A 24 29.41 -51.08 29.81
C PRO A 24 29.66 -52.60 29.84
N LEU A 25 28.78 -53.39 29.21
CA LEU A 25 28.95 -54.84 29.12
C LEU A 25 30.17 -55.23 28.28
N ILE A 26 30.37 -54.58 27.14
CA ILE A 26 31.52 -54.83 26.25
C ILE A 26 32.83 -54.42 26.94
N ILE A 27 32.87 -53.28 27.61
CA ILE A 27 34.05 -52.85 28.38
C ILE A 27 34.34 -53.85 29.50
N ASN A 28 33.33 -54.26 30.26
CA ASN A 28 33.49 -55.23 31.34
C ASN A 28 33.98 -56.61 30.82
N GLU A 29 33.51 -57.05 29.66
CA GLU A 29 33.94 -58.30 29.01
C GLU A 29 35.39 -58.21 28.49
N LEU A 30 35.80 -57.06 27.95
CA LEU A 30 37.17 -56.82 27.45
C LEU A 30 38.23 -56.77 28.56
N TYR A 31 37.84 -56.50 29.81
CA TYR A 31 38.74 -56.46 30.96
C TYR A 31 38.82 -57.80 31.74
N LYS A 32 38.22 -58.88 31.24
CA LYS A 32 38.33 -60.23 31.86
C LYS A 32 39.79 -60.68 31.97
N LYS A 33 40.32 -60.69 33.19
CA LYS A 33 41.50 -61.48 33.57
C LYS A 33 41.05 -62.64 34.46
N GLY A 34 40.97 -63.84 33.88
CA GLY A 34 40.64 -65.07 34.60
C GLY A 34 39.14 -65.28 34.87
N PRO A 35 38.76 -66.35 35.62
CA PRO A 35 37.40 -66.88 35.67
C PRO A 35 36.41 -66.10 36.56
N GLY A 36 36.70 -64.83 36.88
CA GLY A 36 35.85 -63.99 37.73
C GLY A 36 35.53 -62.64 37.10
N TYR A 37 34.28 -62.18 37.21
CA TYR A 37 33.88 -60.83 36.83
C TYR A 37 34.38 -59.82 37.87
N ILE A 38 35.50 -59.16 37.60
CA ILE A 38 35.93 -57.98 38.36
C ILE A 38 35.33 -56.78 37.65
N THR A 39 34.31 -56.16 38.23
CA THR A 39 33.76 -54.90 37.71
C THR A 39 34.83 -53.81 37.88
N VAL A 40 35.45 -53.38 36.77
CA VAL A 40 36.55 -52.39 36.77
C VAL A 40 36.01 -50.96 36.98
N TRP A 41 34.72 -50.74 36.73
CA TRP A 41 34.09 -49.43 36.86
C TRP A 41 33.52 -49.26 38.26
N ASP A 42 33.99 -48.25 38.98
CA ASP A 42 33.32 -47.80 40.20
C ASP A 42 32.01 -47.10 39.85
N GLY A 43 31.05 -47.06 40.79
CA GLY A 43 29.76 -46.41 40.58
C GLY A 43 29.89 -44.94 40.15
N ALA A 44 30.97 -44.28 40.58
CA ALA A 44 31.32 -42.91 40.18
C ALA A 44 31.69 -42.80 38.69
N ASP A 45 32.47 -43.74 38.15
CA ASP A 45 32.92 -43.74 36.75
C ASP A 45 31.76 -43.98 35.79
N MET A 46 30.87 -44.90 36.17
CA MET A 46 29.67 -45.20 35.38
C MET A 46 28.70 -44.01 35.33
N LEU A 47 28.49 -43.35 36.47
CA LEU A 47 27.64 -42.16 36.54
C LEU A 47 28.23 -40.99 35.71
N SER A 48 29.55 -40.80 35.74
CA SER A 48 30.26 -39.78 34.96
C SER A 48 30.12 -39.99 33.45
N PHE A 49 30.23 -41.24 32.99
CA PHE A 49 30.03 -41.59 31.57
C PHE A 49 28.61 -41.26 31.09
N TYR A 50 27.58 -41.67 31.85
CA TYR A 50 26.19 -41.35 31.48
C TYR A 50 25.86 -39.87 31.61
N GLY A 51 26.41 -39.18 32.61
CA GLY A 51 26.31 -37.73 32.74
C GLY A 51 26.88 -37.01 31.52
N THR A 52 28.03 -37.47 31.00
CA THR A 52 28.66 -36.93 29.79
C THR A 52 27.83 -37.22 28.53
N MET A 53 27.28 -38.42 28.40
CA MET A 53 26.43 -38.81 27.27
C MET A 53 25.10 -38.04 27.25
N LEU A 54 24.43 -37.92 28.39
CA LEU A 54 23.22 -37.10 28.52
C LEU A 54 23.51 -35.62 28.31
N GLY A 55 24.62 -35.11 28.85
CA GLY A 55 25.08 -33.73 28.62
C GLY A 55 25.31 -33.45 27.14
N THR A 56 26.00 -34.36 26.43
CA THR A 56 26.23 -34.25 24.98
C THR A 56 24.92 -34.35 24.19
N GLY A 57 23.99 -35.22 24.59
CA GLY A 57 22.65 -35.29 23.99
C GLY A 57 21.87 -33.99 24.15
N ALA A 58 21.92 -33.39 25.35
CA ALA A 58 21.28 -32.12 25.66
C ALA A 58 21.87 -30.96 24.83
N THR A 59 23.19 -30.89 24.66
CA THR A 59 23.83 -29.83 23.85
C THR A 59 23.50 -29.96 22.37
N ILE A 60 23.48 -31.18 21.81
CA ILE A 60 23.06 -31.41 20.42
C ILE A 60 21.59 -31.01 20.23
N LEU A 61 20.70 -31.40 21.16
CA LEU A 61 19.29 -31.04 21.10
C LEU A 61 19.10 -29.52 21.16
N ALA A 62 19.80 -28.85 22.08
CA ALA A 62 19.77 -27.39 22.21
C ALA A 62 20.26 -26.71 20.91
N LEU A 63 21.33 -27.21 20.30
CA LEU A 63 21.86 -26.68 19.05
C LEU A 63 20.87 -26.85 17.89
N VAL A 64 20.21 -28.00 17.77
CA VAL A 64 19.17 -28.24 16.76
C VAL A 64 17.99 -27.30 16.94
N ILE A 65 17.50 -27.12 18.17
CA ILE A 65 16.40 -26.19 18.49
C ILE A 65 16.82 -24.76 18.14
N THR A 66 18.04 -24.36 18.50
CA THR A 66 18.57 -23.02 18.22
C THR A 66 18.65 -22.74 16.73
N ILE A 67 19.17 -23.68 15.93
CA ILE A 67 19.24 -23.53 14.46
C ILE A 67 17.83 -23.45 13.87
N ALA A 68 16.89 -24.26 14.34
CA ALA A 68 15.51 -24.25 13.86
C ALA A 68 14.81 -22.92 14.18
N PHE A 69 15.02 -22.38 15.38
CA PHE A 69 14.49 -21.07 15.79
C PHE A 69 15.12 -19.94 14.97
N THR A 70 16.45 -19.93 14.82
CA THR A 70 17.18 -18.92 14.04
C THR A 70 16.69 -18.88 12.59
N ARG A 71 16.47 -20.04 11.97
CA ARG A 71 15.90 -20.11 10.61
C ARG A 71 14.50 -19.49 10.56
N LYS A 72 13.63 -19.78 11.52
CA LYS A 72 12.28 -19.18 11.57
C LYS A 72 12.33 -17.68 11.79
N GLN A 73 13.25 -17.20 12.63
CA GLN A 73 13.45 -15.78 12.86
C GLN A 73 13.88 -15.06 11.58
N ILE A 74 14.86 -15.59 10.84
CA ILE A 74 15.29 -15.03 9.54
C ILE A 74 14.12 -15.00 8.55
N ILE A 75 13.31 -16.07 8.48
CA ILE A 75 12.14 -16.09 7.59
C ILE A 75 11.14 -15.00 7.98
N ARG A 76 10.85 -14.85 9.28
CA ARG A 76 9.97 -13.79 9.79
C ARG A 76 10.50 -12.40 9.43
N GLU A 77 11.77 -12.13 9.71
CA GLU A 77 12.39 -10.83 9.43
C GLU A 77 12.39 -10.52 7.93
N SER A 78 12.70 -11.51 7.09
CA SER A 78 12.65 -11.35 5.63
C SER A 78 11.23 -11.09 5.11
N TYR A 79 10.24 -11.77 5.68
CA TYR A 79 8.83 -11.56 5.36
C TYR A 79 8.36 -10.16 5.76
N LEU A 80 8.63 -9.75 7.01
CA LEU A 80 8.30 -8.40 7.50
C LEU A 80 8.91 -7.34 6.60
N LYS A 81 10.22 -7.44 6.33
CA LYS A 81 10.90 -6.49 5.45
C LYS A 81 10.25 -6.41 4.06
N SER A 82 9.90 -7.55 3.47
CA SER A 82 9.28 -7.57 2.14
C SER A 82 7.87 -6.97 2.13
N GLU A 83 7.08 -7.21 3.18
CA GLU A 83 5.73 -6.65 3.29
C GLU A 83 5.79 -5.15 3.62
N ASP A 84 6.68 -4.73 4.52
CA ASP A 84 6.89 -3.31 4.85
C ASP A 84 7.31 -2.51 3.62
N GLU A 85 8.24 -3.02 2.82
CA GLU A 85 8.65 -2.37 1.56
C GLU A 85 7.50 -2.29 0.53
N LYS A 86 6.67 -3.34 0.45
CA LYS A 86 5.49 -3.36 -0.44
C LYS A 86 4.47 -2.33 0.02
N TRP A 87 4.10 -2.33 1.31
CA TRP A 87 3.09 -1.43 1.86
C TRP A 87 3.55 0.01 1.90
N ALA A 88 4.85 0.29 2.11
CA ALA A 88 5.41 1.64 1.99
C ALA A 88 5.25 2.20 0.56
N LYS A 89 5.47 1.37 -0.48
CA LYS A 89 5.25 1.78 -1.87
C LYS A 89 3.77 2.04 -2.13
N ILE A 90 2.88 1.14 -1.71
CA ILE A 90 1.43 1.33 -1.87
C ILE A 90 0.98 2.60 -1.13
N GLU A 91 1.42 2.81 0.10
CA GLU A 91 1.11 4.00 0.88
C GLU A 91 1.59 5.29 0.22
N SER A 92 2.79 5.26 -0.39
CA SER A 92 3.30 6.42 -1.13
C SER A 92 2.43 6.76 -2.35
N VAL A 93 1.90 5.75 -3.06
CA VAL A 93 0.99 5.95 -4.19
C VAL A 93 -0.34 6.52 -3.70
N PHE A 94 -0.89 6.00 -2.60
CA PHE A 94 -2.08 6.57 -1.97
C PHE A 94 -1.86 8.02 -1.50
N ALA A 95 -0.69 8.33 -0.92
CA ALA A 95 -0.36 9.69 -0.51
C ALA A 95 -0.29 10.65 -1.71
N ALA A 96 0.34 10.22 -2.81
CA ALA A 96 0.39 11.01 -4.05
C ALA A 96 -1.00 11.21 -4.67
N ALA A 97 -1.84 10.18 -4.67
CA ALA A 97 -3.23 10.27 -5.14
C ALA A 97 -4.05 11.24 -4.27
N LEU A 98 -3.95 11.13 -2.94
CA LEU A 98 -4.65 12.01 -2.00
C LEU A 98 -4.17 13.47 -2.09
N ASP A 99 -2.88 13.71 -2.31
CA ASP A 99 -2.35 15.06 -2.56
C ASP A 99 -2.90 15.63 -3.88
N THR A 100 -2.99 14.79 -4.91
CA THR A 100 -3.51 15.17 -6.23
C THR A 100 -5.00 15.53 -6.20
N ILE A 101 -5.80 14.81 -5.41
CA ILE A 101 -7.25 15.02 -5.27
C ILE A 101 -7.59 16.15 -4.29
N ASN A 102 -6.60 16.73 -3.61
CA ASN A 102 -6.84 17.73 -2.57
C ASN A 102 -7.71 18.91 -3.08
N PRO A 103 -8.94 19.07 -2.56
CA PRO A 103 -9.89 20.08 -3.05
C PRO A 103 -9.42 21.52 -2.86
N MET A 104 -8.47 21.77 -1.94
CA MET A 104 -7.94 23.12 -1.73
C MET A 104 -6.97 23.56 -2.83
N ARG A 105 -6.36 22.62 -3.54
CA ARG A 105 -5.35 22.90 -4.57
C ARG A 105 -5.88 23.80 -5.70
N PRO A 106 -7.02 23.48 -6.37
CA PRO A 106 -7.58 24.36 -7.40
C PRO A 106 -7.84 25.77 -6.85
N LEU A 107 -8.45 25.88 -5.66
CA LEU A 107 -8.76 27.18 -5.05
C LEU A 107 -7.53 28.07 -4.86
N THR A 108 -6.44 27.51 -4.31
CA THR A 108 -5.21 28.29 -4.11
C THR A 108 -4.60 28.79 -5.43
N LEU A 109 -4.78 28.05 -6.51
CA LEU A 109 -4.26 28.40 -7.83
C LEU A 109 -5.16 29.41 -8.55
N THR A 110 -6.48 29.28 -8.41
CA THR A 110 -7.46 30.17 -9.05
C THR A 110 -7.64 31.50 -8.33
N MET A 111 -7.40 31.58 -7.01
CA MET A 111 -7.50 32.85 -6.25
C MET A 111 -6.63 33.99 -6.79
N GLY A 112 -5.41 33.68 -7.26
CA GLY A 112 -4.48 34.70 -7.78
C GLY A 112 -4.60 34.93 -9.29
N THR A 113 -4.99 33.90 -10.04
CA THR A 113 -4.98 33.91 -11.51
C THR A 113 -6.36 34.13 -12.12
N GLY A 114 -7.43 33.85 -11.38
CA GLY A 114 -8.80 33.84 -11.89
C GLY A 114 -9.30 35.20 -12.39
N HIS A 115 -8.86 36.29 -11.75
CA HIS A 115 -9.22 37.65 -12.18
C HIS A 115 -8.33 38.19 -13.30
N THR A 116 -7.06 37.76 -13.37
CA THR A 116 -6.09 38.27 -14.36
C THR A 116 -6.11 37.47 -15.66
N ASP A 117 -6.33 36.17 -15.57
CA ASP A 117 -6.41 35.25 -16.70
C ASP A 117 -7.45 34.14 -16.42
N PRO A 118 -8.73 34.40 -16.72
CA PRO A 118 -9.80 33.43 -16.57
C PRO A 118 -9.56 32.14 -17.38
N SER A 119 -8.81 32.20 -18.49
CA SER A 119 -8.53 31.04 -19.33
C SER A 119 -7.53 30.09 -18.65
N ALA A 120 -6.50 30.64 -18.00
CA ALA A 120 -5.59 29.85 -17.17
C ALA A 120 -6.29 29.20 -15.98
N ALA A 121 -7.25 29.91 -15.37
CA ALA A 121 -8.07 29.37 -14.27
C ALA A 121 -8.90 28.16 -14.74
N ILE A 122 -9.62 28.30 -15.87
CA ILE A 122 -10.39 27.20 -16.49
C ILE A 122 -9.51 25.99 -16.77
N PHE A 123 -8.34 26.20 -17.38
CA PHE A 123 -7.41 25.11 -17.70
C PHE A 123 -6.94 24.39 -16.44
N THR A 124 -6.66 25.14 -15.37
CA THR A 124 -6.24 24.60 -14.07
C THR A 124 -7.32 23.72 -13.45
N LEU A 125 -8.57 24.19 -13.43
CA LEU A 125 -9.72 23.44 -12.92
C LEU A 125 -9.96 22.17 -13.74
N GLN A 126 -9.98 22.26 -15.07
CA GLN A 126 -10.16 21.11 -15.95
C GLN A 126 -9.05 20.06 -15.77
N LYS A 127 -7.79 20.50 -15.67
CA LYS A 127 -6.66 19.61 -15.39
C LYS A 127 -6.84 18.89 -14.06
N HIS A 128 -7.33 19.59 -13.03
CA HIS A 128 -7.57 18.99 -11.73
C HIS A 128 -8.71 17.96 -11.79
N ILE A 129 -9.83 18.25 -12.46
CA ILE A 129 -10.93 17.29 -12.66
C ILE A 129 -10.43 15.99 -13.29
N ILE A 130 -9.62 16.08 -14.35
CA ILE A 130 -9.04 14.89 -15.01
C ILE A 130 -8.12 14.12 -14.05
N SER A 131 -7.33 14.84 -13.26
CA SER A 131 -6.43 14.23 -12.27
C SER A 131 -7.21 13.49 -11.18
N CYS A 132 -8.34 14.04 -10.70
CA CYS A 132 -9.19 13.38 -9.71
C CYS A 132 -9.83 12.09 -10.24
N LYS A 133 -10.26 12.08 -11.51
CA LYS A 133 -10.83 10.89 -12.16
C LYS A 133 -9.81 9.76 -12.29
N THR A 134 -8.58 10.10 -12.63
CA THR A 134 -7.52 9.12 -12.88
C THR A 134 -6.81 8.63 -11.61
N ALA A 135 -6.99 9.31 -10.48
CA ALA A 135 -6.31 8.96 -9.23
C ALA A 135 -6.73 7.58 -8.67
N ALA A 136 -8.01 7.20 -8.80
CA ALA A 136 -8.47 5.87 -8.41
C ALA A 136 -7.85 4.76 -9.28
N ASP A 137 -7.73 5.00 -10.58
CA ASP A 137 -7.09 4.08 -11.53
C ASP A 137 -5.60 3.92 -11.24
N GLN A 138 -4.91 5.02 -10.92
CA GLN A 138 -3.50 5.00 -10.53
C GLN A 138 -3.29 4.13 -9.29
N VAL A 139 -4.13 4.25 -8.28
CA VAL A 139 -4.05 3.42 -7.07
C VAL A 139 -4.36 1.96 -7.39
N ASN A 140 -5.40 1.69 -8.17
CA ASN A 140 -5.81 0.33 -8.55
C ASN A 140 -4.70 -0.42 -9.31
N ALA A 141 -3.89 0.27 -10.12
CA ALA A 141 -2.82 -0.34 -10.88
C ALA A 141 -1.71 -0.97 -10.01
N TYR A 142 -1.53 -0.53 -8.76
CA TYR A 142 -0.51 -1.05 -7.84
C TYR A 142 -1.02 -2.18 -6.93
N LEU A 143 -2.29 -2.54 -7.03
CA LEU A 143 -2.92 -3.50 -6.11
C LEU A 143 -3.10 -4.87 -6.75
N ASN A 144 -2.63 -5.91 -6.06
CA ASN A 144 -2.90 -7.29 -6.43
C ASN A 144 -4.27 -7.74 -5.90
N THR A 145 -4.78 -8.86 -6.42
CA THR A 145 -6.08 -9.45 -6.04
C THR A 145 -6.21 -9.76 -4.54
N LYS A 146 -5.08 -9.95 -3.84
CA LYS A 146 -5.05 -10.20 -2.39
C LYS A 146 -4.99 -8.92 -1.55
N ASP A 147 -4.38 -7.87 -2.09
CA ASP A 147 -4.13 -6.61 -1.37
C ASP A 147 -5.32 -5.65 -1.54
N TYR A 148 -6.00 -5.70 -2.68
CA TYR A 148 -7.16 -4.85 -2.99
C TYR A 148 -8.25 -4.84 -1.90
N PRO A 149 -8.71 -6.00 -1.37
CA PRO A 149 -9.76 -6.01 -0.34
C PRO A 149 -9.37 -5.25 0.94
N LYS A 150 -8.07 -5.19 1.27
CA LYS A 150 -7.58 -4.51 2.49
C LYS A 150 -7.69 -2.99 2.41
N VAL A 151 -7.63 -2.45 1.20
CA VAL A 151 -7.67 -1.00 0.94
C VAL A 151 -8.92 -0.55 0.18
N LYS A 152 -9.85 -1.47 -0.09
CA LYS A 152 -11.07 -1.20 -0.86
C LYS A 152 -11.86 -0.02 -0.30
N GLY A 153 -12.06 0.01 1.02
CA GLY A 153 -12.81 1.10 1.67
C GLY A 153 -12.18 2.48 1.45
N LEU A 154 -10.84 2.54 1.33
CA LEU A 154 -10.13 3.78 1.02
C LEU A 154 -10.33 4.20 -0.44
N ILE A 155 -10.31 3.25 -1.38
CA ILE A 155 -10.56 3.50 -2.80
C ILE A 155 -12.00 3.96 -3.05
N ASP A 156 -12.97 3.29 -2.42
CA ASP A 156 -14.39 3.65 -2.52
C ASP A 156 -14.61 5.07 -1.97
N ALA A 157 -13.94 5.43 -0.87
CA ALA A 157 -14.03 6.77 -0.29
C ALA A 157 -13.33 7.85 -1.16
N ILE A 158 -12.22 7.51 -1.83
CA ILE A 158 -11.59 8.36 -2.84
C ILE A 158 -12.54 8.60 -4.01
N ALA A 159 -13.17 7.55 -4.53
CA ALA A 159 -14.13 7.67 -5.63
C ALA A 159 -15.34 8.53 -5.26
N ALA A 160 -15.90 8.31 -4.06
CA ALA A 160 -17.03 9.09 -3.54
C ALA A 160 -16.69 10.58 -3.32
N LEU A 161 -15.44 10.89 -2.95
CA LEU A 161 -14.96 12.27 -2.87
C LEU A 161 -14.90 12.92 -4.26
N THR A 162 -14.33 12.22 -5.25
CA THR A 162 -14.25 12.71 -6.64
C THR A 162 -15.65 12.97 -7.21
N GLU A 163 -16.61 12.08 -6.94
CA GLU A 163 -18.01 12.23 -7.38
C GLU A 163 -18.70 13.47 -6.81
N GLN A 164 -18.36 13.87 -5.57
CA GLN A 164 -18.88 15.08 -4.94
C GLN A 164 -18.21 16.37 -5.43
N ILE A 165 -16.90 16.34 -5.65
CA ILE A 165 -16.13 17.52 -6.05
C ILE A 165 -16.36 17.87 -7.53
N GLU A 166 -16.47 16.87 -8.40
CA GLU A 166 -16.59 17.06 -9.84
C GLU A 166 -17.68 18.06 -10.26
N PRO A 167 -18.97 17.91 -9.85
CA PRO A 167 -20.01 18.83 -10.30
C PRO A 167 -19.77 20.28 -9.85
N ILE A 168 -19.17 20.48 -8.68
CA ILE A 168 -18.88 21.82 -8.14
C ILE A 168 -17.77 22.49 -8.95
N LEU A 169 -16.67 21.77 -9.24
CA LEU A 169 -15.60 22.29 -10.08
C LEU A 169 -16.06 22.54 -11.52
N GLN A 170 -16.99 21.72 -12.04
CA GLN A 170 -17.59 21.95 -13.37
C GLN A 170 -18.43 23.23 -13.39
N GLU A 171 -19.16 23.52 -12.31
CA GLU A 171 -19.88 24.79 -12.19
C GLU A 171 -18.93 25.98 -12.05
N GLU A 172 -17.84 25.83 -11.29
CA GLU A 172 -16.79 26.85 -11.17
C GLU A 172 -16.15 27.16 -12.53
N VAL A 173 -15.89 26.13 -13.36
CA VAL A 173 -15.43 26.29 -14.75
C VAL A 173 -16.44 27.10 -15.58
N LYS A 174 -17.75 26.91 -15.42
CA LYS A 174 -18.76 27.70 -16.13
C LYS A 174 -18.72 29.17 -15.70
N GLU A 175 -18.58 29.45 -14.40
CA GLU A 175 -18.49 30.82 -13.90
C GLU A 175 -17.22 31.54 -14.40
N TYR A 176 -16.06 30.87 -14.39
CA TYR A 176 -14.86 31.43 -15.02
C TYR A 176 -15.00 31.59 -16.54
N THR A 177 -15.77 30.73 -17.20
CA THR A 177 -16.09 30.87 -18.63
C THR A 177 -16.90 32.15 -18.90
N LYS A 178 -17.88 32.46 -18.06
CA LYS A 178 -18.62 33.74 -18.14
C LYS A 178 -17.69 34.93 -17.91
N THR A 179 -16.78 34.83 -16.93
CA THR A 179 -15.78 35.88 -16.66
C THR A 179 -14.90 36.14 -17.87
N ARG A 180 -14.41 35.07 -18.52
CA ARG A 180 -13.63 35.15 -19.74
C ARG A 180 -14.42 35.81 -20.88
N ASP A 181 -15.66 35.38 -21.08
CA ASP A 181 -16.51 35.89 -22.16
C ASP A 181 -16.84 37.38 -21.91
N LEU A 182 -17.08 37.80 -20.66
CA LEU A 182 -17.26 39.22 -20.30
C LEU A 182 -16.01 40.05 -20.63
N ALA A 183 -14.82 39.58 -20.25
CA ALA A 183 -13.57 40.26 -20.58
C ALA A 183 -13.33 40.35 -22.10
N GLY A 184 -13.83 39.38 -22.87
CA GLY A 184 -13.75 39.34 -24.33
C GLY A 184 -14.83 40.13 -25.07
N ARG A 185 -15.85 40.65 -24.37
CA ARG A 185 -17.04 41.26 -24.97
C ARG A 185 -16.71 42.48 -25.82
N ASP A 186 -15.94 43.43 -25.31
CA ASP A 186 -15.53 44.64 -26.06
C ASP A 186 -14.81 44.31 -27.37
N ASN A 187 -14.00 43.24 -27.35
CA ASN A 187 -13.29 42.78 -28.53
C ASN A 187 -14.25 42.13 -29.53
N ALA A 188 -15.19 41.31 -29.06
CA ALA A 188 -16.23 40.71 -29.89
C ALA A 188 -17.11 41.77 -30.58
N GLU A 189 -17.51 42.83 -29.86
CA GLU A 189 -18.26 43.96 -30.42
C GLU A 189 -17.47 44.68 -31.53
N LYS A 190 -16.16 44.91 -31.33
CA LYS A 190 -15.28 45.50 -32.34
C LYS A 190 -15.14 44.62 -33.58
N VAL A 191 -14.97 43.31 -33.41
CA VAL A 191 -14.86 42.36 -34.53
C VAL A 191 -16.14 42.35 -35.36
N LEU A 192 -17.31 42.32 -34.72
CA LEU A 192 -18.61 42.37 -35.41
C LEU A 192 -18.83 43.71 -36.12
N ALA A 193 -18.45 44.83 -35.49
CA ALA A 193 -18.52 46.15 -36.11
C ALA A 193 -17.61 46.26 -37.36
N MET A 194 -16.38 45.73 -37.30
CA MET A 194 -15.48 45.69 -38.46
C MET A 194 -16.00 44.78 -39.57
N ALA A 195 -16.64 43.65 -39.22
CA ALA A 195 -17.24 42.72 -40.17
C ALA A 195 -18.43 43.34 -40.92
N LEU A 196 -19.22 44.19 -40.26
CA LEU A 196 -20.31 44.96 -40.89
C LEU A 196 -19.78 45.98 -41.90
N GLN A 197 -18.63 46.60 -41.61
CA GLN A 197 -18.01 47.58 -42.52
C GLN A 197 -17.28 46.94 -43.69
N ASN A 198 -16.70 45.75 -43.49
CA ASN A 198 -15.94 45.03 -44.52
C ASN A 198 -16.36 43.55 -44.58
N PRO A 199 -17.38 43.22 -45.41
CA PRO A 199 -17.75 41.83 -45.66
C PRO A 199 -16.53 41.09 -46.23
N HIS A 200 -16.21 39.92 -45.68
CA HIS A 200 -15.06 39.04 -46.03
C HIS A 200 -13.75 39.20 -45.22
N VAL A 201 -13.63 40.15 -44.29
CA VAL A 201 -12.39 40.30 -43.49
C VAL A 201 -12.19 39.18 -42.48
N PHE A 202 -13.28 38.62 -41.93
CA PHE A 202 -13.21 37.56 -40.93
C PHE A 202 -13.87 36.26 -41.42
N PRO A 203 -13.29 35.09 -41.07
CA PRO A 203 -13.95 33.80 -41.24
C PRO A 203 -15.29 33.75 -40.50
N ARG A 204 -16.25 32.97 -41.01
CA ARG A 204 -17.57 32.79 -40.35
C ARG A 204 -17.44 32.28 -38.91
N GLU A 205 -16.53 31.35 -38.66
CA GLU A 205 -16.28 30.80 -37.32
C GLU A 205 -15.97 31.87 -36.27
N ASN A 206 -15.22 32.91 -36.64
CA ASN A 206 -14.87 34.02 -35.73
C ASN A 206 -16.08 34.92 -35.44
N LEU A 207 -16.98 35.08 -36.43
CA LEU A 207 -18.22 35.84 -36.27
C LEU A 207 -19.20 35.09 -35.38
N ASP A 208 -19.35 33.79 -35.58
CA ASP A 208 -20.18 32.91 -34.76
C ASP A 208 -19.68 32.88 -33.30
N PHE A 209 -18.36 32.79 -33.11
CA PHE A 209 -17.74 32.89 -31.78
C PHE A 209 -18.00 34.24 -31.10
N SER A 210 -17.86 35.34 -31.85
CA SER A 210 -18.10 36.69 -31.32
C SER A 210 -19.58 36.88 -30.95
N ASN A 211 -20.51 36.43 -31.80
CA ASN A 211 -21.94 36.46 -31.49
C ASN A 211 -22.28 35.65 -30.23
N LYS A 212 -21.68 34.46 -30.08
CA LYS A 212 -21.86 33.63 -28.90
C LYS A 212 -21.38 34.31 -27.61
N ILE A 213 -20.27 35.06 -27.67
CA ILE A 213 -19.82 35.87 -26.53
C ILE A 213 -20.86 36.94 -26.18
N ILE A 214 -21.40 37.66 -27.16
CA ILE A 214 -22.41 38.71 -26.93
C ILE A 214 -23.69 38.13 -26.31
N GLU A 215 -24.16 36.98 -26.81
CA GLU A 215 -25.33 36.28 -26.26
C GLU A 215 -25.09 35.80 -24.82
N ASN A 216 -23.94 35.16 -24.55
CA ASN A 216 -23.59 34.63 -23.23
C ASN A 216 -23.39 35.70 -22.15
N THR A 217 -23.06 36.92 -22.55
CA THR A 217 -22.73 38.03 -21.64
C THR A 217 -23.87 39.02 -21.46
N ASN A 218 -24.97 38.85 -22.19
CA ASN A 218 -26.10 39.77 -22.10
C ASN A 218 -26.78 39.70 -20.73
N GLY A 219 -26.81 40.82 -20.01
CA GLY A 219 -27.42 40.92 -18.68
C GLY A 219 -26.63 40.24 -17.54
N VAL A 220 -25.40 39.78 -17.80
CA VAL A 220 -24.54 39.18 -16.78
C VAL A 220 -23.71 40.28 -16.10
N GLN A 221 -23.78 40.37 -14.76
CA GLN A 221 -22.91 41.27 -14.00
C GLN A 221 -21.71 40.52 -13.42
N LEU A 222 -20.58 41.21 -13.33
CA LEU A 222 -19.35 40.63 -12.77
C LEU A 222 -19.53 40.28 -11.29
N ASP A 223 -20.23 41.12 -10.52
CA ASP A 223 -20.47 40.89 -9.10
C ASP A 223 -21.26 39.60 -8.84
N ASP A 224 -22.26 39.30 -9.67
CA ASP A 224 -23.05 38.06 -9.58
C ASP A 224 -22.17 36.82 -9.79
N ILE A 225 -21.20 36.90 -10.71
CA ILE A 225 -20.24 35.82 -10.97
C ILE A 225 -19.29 35.65 -9.78
N VAL A 226 -18.78 36.75 -9.22
CA VAL A 226 -17.89 36.70 -8.06
C VAL A 226 -18.60 36.10 -6.85
N GLU A 227 -19.87 36.45 -6.63
CA GLU A 227 -20.68 35.86 -5.57
C GLU A 227 -20.89 34.35 -5.79
N ALA A 228 -21.20 33.93 -7.02
CA ALA A 228 -21.34 32.52 -7.37
C ALA A 228 -20.04 31.73 -7.15
N ILE A 229 -18.89 32.26 -7.58
CA ILE A 229 -17.58 31.64 -7.36
C ILE A 229 -17.29 31.52 -5.85
N ASN A 230 -17.54 32.57 -5.07
CA ASN A 230 -17.31 32.54 -3.62
C ASN A 230 -18.18 31.49 -2.92
N LYS A 231 -19.43 31.33 -3.37
CA LYS A 231 -20.32 30.29 -2.85
C LYS A 231 -19.77 28.88 -3.16
N LEU A 232 -19.38 28.62 -4.42
CA LEU A 232 -18.79 27.35 -4.83
C LEU A 232 -17.49 27.05 -4.05
N ASN A 233 -16.65 28.06 -3.85
CA ASN A 233 -15.45 27.94 -3.03
C ASN A 233 -15.78 27.56 -1.58
N GLY A 234 -16.84 28.14 -1.01
CA GLY A 234 -17.35 27.77 0.31
C GLY A 234 -17.79 26.30 0.38
N GLU A 235 -18.46 25.79 -0.66
CA GLU A 235 -18.85 24.38 -0.77
C GLU A 235 -17.61 23.46 -0.83
N ILE A 236 -16.60 23.81 -1.63
CA ILE A 236 -15.34 23.05 -1.73
C ILE A 236 -14.60 23.02 -0.38
N ILE A 237 -14.54 24.15 0.34
CA ILE A 237 -13.96 24.23 1.70
C ILE A 237 -14.73 23.33 2.66
N SER A 238 -16.06 23.28 2.55
CA SER A 238 -16.88 22.39 3.38
C SER A 238 -16.56 20.90 3.11
N ILE A 239 -16.40 20.50 1.84
CA ILE A 239 -16.01 19.14 1.45
C ILE A 239 -14.60 18.81 1.97
N TYR A 240 -13.68 19.76 1.90
CA TYR A 240 -12.34 19.58 2.45
C TYR A 240 -12.39 19.21 3.95
N HIS A 241 -13.18 19.95 4.73
CA HIS A 241 -13.30 19.71 6.17
C HIS A 241 -14.08 18.45 6.52
N ASN A 242 -15.18 18.17 5.83
CA ASN A 242 -16.14 17.14 6.20
C ASN A 242 -15.89 15.79 5.54
N VAL A 243 -15.18 15.75 4.41
CA VAL A 243 -14.96 14.52 3.63
C VAL A 243 -13.47 14.22 3.47
N TYR A 244 -12.68 15.18 2.97
CA TYR A 244 -11.26 14.96 2.69
C TYR A 244 -10.44 14.76 3.98
N ARG A 245 -10.65 15.57 5.03
CA ARG A 245 -9.95 15.36 6.31
C ARG A 245 -10.24 13.99 6.94
N PRO A 246 -11.50 13.54 7.06
CA PRO A 246 -11.80 12.17 7.48
C PRO A 246 -11.18 11.11 6.59
N LEU A 247 -11.12 11.33 5.27
CA LEU A 247 -10.44 10.43 4.34
C LEU A 247 -8.95 10.27 4.65
N LEU A 248 -8.25 11.35 5.03
CA LEU A 248 -6.86 11.28 5.49
C LEU A 248 -6.71 10.45 6.77
N GLN A 249 -7.66 10.55 7.71
CA GLN A 249 -7.68 9.71 8.90
C GLN A 249 -7.94 8.24 8.56
N LEU A 250 -8.88 7.98 7.64
CA LEU A 250 -9.20 6.64 7.14
C LEU A 250 -7.99 5.99 6.48
N LYS A 251 -7.18 6.76 5.73
CA LYS A 251 -5.88 6.30 5.20
C LYS A 251 -5.01 5.81 6.37
N GLY A 252 -4.78 6.65 7.38
CA GLY A 252 -3.98 6.29 8.56
C GLY A 252 -4.43 4.99 9.24
N SER A 253 -5.72 4.89 9.57
CA SER A 253 -6.28 3.70 10.24
C SER A 253 -6.22 2.43 9.39
N THR A 254 -6.37 2.56 8.07
CA THR A 254 -6.32 1.41 7.14
C THR A 254 -4.91 0.83 7.11
N PHE A 255 -3.88 1.66 6.93
CA PHE A 255 -2.50 1.19 6.90
C PHE A 255 -2.01 0.70 8.28
N GLU A 256 -2.51 1.29 9.37
CA GLU A 256 -2.26 0.76 10.72
C GLU A 256 -2.85 -0.64 10.87
N THR A 257 -4.11 -0.86 10.45
CA THR A 257 -4.74 -2.18 10.48
C THR A 257 -3.94 -3.19 9.67
N VAL A 258 -3.55 -2.83 8.45
CA VAL A 258 -2.70 -3.66 7.59
C VAL A 258 -1.37 -4.02 8.27
N ASN A 259 -0.70 -3.05 8.89
CA ASN A 259 0.54 -3.28 9.62
C ASN A 259 0.32 -4.27 10.78
N THR A 260 -0.74 -4.09 11.58
CA THR A 260 -1.04 -5.03 12.67
C THR A 260 -1.35 -6.45 12.19
N GLU A 261 -2.02 -6.59 11.04
CA GLU A 261 -2.25 -7.90 10.41
C GLU A 261 -0.95 -8.54 9.93
N THR A 262 -0.11 -7.77 9.24
CA THR A 262 1.22 -8.21 8.77
C THR A 262 2.09 -8.68 9.95
N GLN A 263 2.07 -7.96 11.07
CA GLN A 263 2.77 -8.37 12.29
C GLN A 263 2.20 -9.66 12.87
N LYS A 264 0.87 -9.82 12.92
CA LYS A 264 0.23 -11.07 13.38
C LYS A 264 0.59 -12.26 12.48
N GLU A 265 0.62 -12.07 11.16
CA GLU A 265 1.04 -13.09 10.20
C GLU A 265 2.51 -13.46 10.40
N ALA A 266 3.38 -12.46 10.59
CA ALA A 266 4.79 -12.64 10.86
C ALA A 266 5.04 -13.41 12.18
N ASP A 267 4.33 -13.09 13.24
CA ASP A 267 4.45 -13.78 14.53
C ASP A 267 3.92 -15.22 14.48
N ASN A 268 2.95 -15.50 13.60
CA ASN A 268 2.48 -16.87 13.37
C ASN A 268 3.58 -17.76 12.74
N ILE A 269 4.56 -17.19 12.03
CA ILE A 269 5.73 -17.93 11.48
C ILE A 269 6.61 -18.48 12.61
N LEU A 270 6.72 -17.78 13.74
CA LEU A 270 7.53 -18.20 14.90
C LEU A 270 6.91 -19.37 15.66
N ARG A 271 5.59 -19.61 15.54
CA ARG A 271 4.93 -20.71 16.27
C ARG A 271 5.58 -22.04 15.92
N ILE A 272 5.96 -22.79 16.96
CA ILE A 272 6.69 -24.07 16.85
C ILE A 272 5.95 -25.07 15.96
N TRP A 273 4.61 -25.02 15.97
CA TRP A 273 3.69 -25.82 15.14
C TRP A 273 2.85 -25.01 14.14
N GLY A 274 3.21 -23.74 13.88
CA GLY A 274 2.53 -22.88 12.91
C GLY A 274 2.61 -23.43 11.48
N ARG A 275 1.64 -23.05 10.63
CA ARG A 275 1.62 -23.41 9.19
C ARG A 275 2.97 -23.06 8.57
N LYS A 276 3.48 -23.95 7.68
CA LYS A 276 4.63 -23.62 6.85
C LYS A 276 4.33 -22.31 6.10
N PRO A 277 5.21 -21.30 6.17
CA PRO A 277 5.03 -20.10 5.37
C PRO A 277 5.01 -20.48 3.89
N CYS A 278 4.15 -19.82 3.11
CA CYS A 278 4.24 -19.89 1.66
C CYS A 278 5.65 -19.44 1.27
N PRO A 279 6.33 -20.15 0.36
CA PRO A 279 7.65 -19.74 -0.07
C PRO A 279 7.56 -18.32 -0.64
N PRO A 280 8.57 -17.47 -0.43
CA PRO A 280 8.64 -16.20 -1.11
C PRO A 280 8.55 -16.46 -2.62
N LEU A 281 7.72 -15.69 -3.31
CA LEU A 281 7.66 -15.66 -4.76
C LEU A 281 9.01 -15.12 -5.28
N ASN A 282 10.03 -15.98 -5.30
CA ASN A 282 11.21 -15.74 -6.10
C ASN A 282 10.78 -15.88 -7.55
N GLY A 283 10.59 -14.74 -8.22
CA GLY A 283 10.55 -14.68 -9.66
C GLY A 283 11.91 -15.11 -10.23
N SER A 284 12.05 -16.40 -10.54
CA SER A 284 12.92 -16.92 -11.61
C SER A 284 12.92 -18.46 -11.58
N GLU A 285 11.87 -19.09 -12.10
CA GLU A 285 12.05 -20.36 -12.80
C GLU A 285 11.71 -20.13 -14.27
N LYS A 286 12.68 -19.61 -15.03
CA LYS A 286 12.74 -19.89 -16.46
C LYS A 286 13.06 -21.39 -16.59
N LYS A 287 12.03 -22.21 -16.81
CA LYS A 287 12.24 -23.54 -17.37
C LYS A 287 12.52 -23.39 -18.86
N LYS A 288 13.69 -23.87 -19.26
CA LYS A 288 13.96 -24.35 -20.62
C LYS A 288 13.09 -25.56 -20.92
#